data_AF-V7EFW7-F1
#
_entry.id   AF-V7EFW7-F1
#
_cell.length_a   1.000
_cell.length_b   1.000
_cell.length_c   1.000
_cell.angle_alpha   90.00
_cell.angle_beta   90.00
_cell.angle_gamma   90.00
#
_symmetry.space_group_name_H-M   'P 1'
#
loop_
_entity.id
_entity.type
_entity.pdbx_description
1 polymer ?
#
loop_
_entity_poly.entity_id
_entity_poly.type
_entity_poly.pdbx_seq_one_letter_code
_entity_poly.pdbx_strand_id
1 'polypeptide(L)'
;MGRAAIARQVWRAMSEDNVLLVAAGVGFYLLLALFPALSAFVALYGLFLDPQSAVAQLSALEGVVPPSVMEVVAARVQSLAAQPAATLGLGFGLSLAVALWGANGGVKAIMEGLNIVFDVPERRGFLKRNLVALALMGGLAVLLLVMVAVLAVVPAVLALVPLGAAGEVALALLRWPLLLAVVGLALALLYRFGPCRQGADWRWITWGSGLATAGWVAASAGFAWYASGLADFDASYGAMATPVAILLWVWLSMVVVLLGAEVDAVMEQARSAGKDRQGAA
;
A
#
# COMPACT_ATOMS: atom_id res chain seq x y z
N MET A 1 -29.05 6.34 8.44
CA MET A 1 -28.23 7.18 9.36
C MET A 1 -27.81 8.45 8.64
N GLY A 2 -27.78 9.60 9.31
CA GLY A 2 -27.25 10.84 8.73
C GLY A 2 -25.72 10.84 8.66
N ARG A 3 -25.12 11.60 7.73
CA ARG A 3 -23.64 11.67 7.53
C ARG A 3 -22.88 12.05 8.81
N ALA A 4 -23.45 12.95 9.62
CA ALA A 4 -22.89 13.36 10.91
C ALA A 4 -22.97 12.27 12.00
N ALA A 5 -23.87 11.29 11.87
CA ALA A 5 -23.92 10.14 12.76
C ALA A 5 -22.80 9.14 12.40
N ILE A 6 -22.60 8.87 11.11
CA ILE A 6 -21.51 8.02 10.61
C ILE A 6 -20.16 8.59 11.05
N ALA A 7 -19.91 9.89 10.83
CA ALA A 7 -18.65 10.52 11.22
C ALA A 7 -18.37 10.42 12.74
N ARG A 8 -19.40 10.62 13.57
CA ARG A 8 -19.26 10.45 15.04
C ARG A 8 -19.00 9.00 15.43
N GLN A 9 -19.60 8.05 14.74
CA GLN A 9 -19.39 6.63 15.02
C GLN A 9 -17.99 6.19 14.61
N VAL A 10 -17.50 6.61 13.44
CA VAL A 10 -16.12 6.39 13.00
C VAL A 10 -15.12 6.99 13.99
N TRP A 11 -15.35 8.22 14.47
CA TRP A 11 -14.47 8.84 15.46
C TRP A 11 -14.39 8.06 16.78
N ARG A 12 -15.53 7.51 17.22
CA ARG A 12 -15.58 6.66 18.42
C ARG A 12 -14.84 5.35 18.20
N ALA A 13 -15.12 4.65 17.11
CA ALA A 13 -14.46 3.39 16.74
C ALA A 13 -12.94 3.56 16.68
N MET A 14 -12.45 4.60 15.99
CA MET A 14 -11.02 4.91 15.94
C MET A 14 -10.36 5.07 17.31
N SER A 15 -11.09 5.63 18.27
CA SER A 15 -10.62 5.85 19.63
C SER A 15 -10.65 4.56 20.44
N GLU A 16 -11.71 3.75 20.29
CA GLU A 16 -11.89 2.45 20.94
C GLU A 16 -10.82 1.45 20.48
N ASP A 17 -10.53 1.43 19.17
CA ASP A 17 -9.55 0.54 18.54
C ASP A 17 -8.11 1.02 18.66
N ASN A 18 -7.89 2.21 19.24
CA ASN A 18 -6.59 2.86 19.34
C ASN A 18 -5.87 2.90 17.97
N VAL A 19 -6.58 3.30 16.91
CA VAL A 19 -6.10 3.21 15.51
C VAL A 19 -4.73 3.85 15.30
N LEU A 20 -4.43 4.94 16.01
CA LEU A 20 -3.12 5.59 15.93
C LEU A 20 -1.98 4.68 16.43
N LEU A 21 -2.21 3.94 17.51
CA LEU A 21 -1.25 2.99 18.08
C LEU A 21 -1.14 1.74 17.21
N VAL A 22 -2.27 1.24 16.72
CA VAL A 22 -2.29 0.10 15.77
C VAL A 22 -1.53 0.47 14.50
N ALA A 23 -1.78 1.65 13.92
CA ALA A 23 -1.05 2.16 12.77
C ALA A 23 0.46 2.27 13.03
N ALA A 24 0.88 2.65 14.23
CA ALA A 24 2.29 2.68 14.62
C ALA A 24 2.90 1.28 14.66
N GLY A 25 2.20 0.31 15.25
CA GLY A 25 2.61 -1.09 15.24
C GLY A 25 2.73 -1.64 13.82
N VAL A 26 1.73 -1.43 12.97
CA VAL A 26 1.77 -1.86 11.57
C VAL A 26 2.91 -1.18 10.82
N GLY A 27 3.09 0.13 11.02
CA GLY A 27 4.17 0.90 10.38
C GLY A 27 5.57 0.39 10.75
N PHE A 28 5.78 0.02 12.01
CA PHE A 28 7.03 -0.62 12.46
C PHE A 28 7.29 -1.95 11.73
N TYR A 29 6.29 -2.84 11.65
CA TYR A 29 6.44 -4.10 10.92
C TYR A 29 6.62 -3.90 9.41
N LEU A 30 6.01 -2.87 8.81
CA LEU A 30 6.24 -2.51 7.41
C LEU A 30 7.67 -2.04 7.18
N LEU A 31 8.23 -1.25 8.09
CA LEU A 31 9.63 -0.82 8.01
C LEU A 31 10.60 -2.00 8.12
N LEU A 32 10.36 -2.95 9.02
CA LEU A 32 11.14 -4.19 9.10
C LEU A 32 11.00 -5.05 7.84
N ALA A 33 9.81 -5.09 7.25
CA ALA A 33 9.52 -5.83 6.03
C ALA A 33 10.09 -5.18 4.76
N LEU A 34 10.45 -3.90 4.80
CA LEU A 34 10.95 -3.14 3.64
C LEU A 34 12.18 -3.80 3.02
N PHE A 35 13.23 -4.08 3.81
CA PHE A 35 14.47 -4.64 3.27
C PHE A 35 14.33 -6.06 2.70
N PRO A 36 13.62 -7.00 3.38
CA PRO A 36 13.27 -8.29 2.77
C PRO A 36 12.42 -8.13 1.51
N ALA A 37 11.45 -7.21 1.48
CA ALA A 37 10.62 -6.98 0.30
C ALA A 37 11.44 -6.48 -0.90
N LEU A 38 12.35 -5.52 -0.68
CA LEU A 38 13.26 -5.04 -1.73
C LEU A 38 14.21 -6.13 -2.22
N SER A 39 14.71 -6.96 -1.31
CA SER A 39 15.54 -8.13 -1.68
C SER A 39 14.77 -9.12 -2.55
N ALA A 40 13.53 -9.45 -2.16
CA ALA A 40 12.66 -10.33 -2.94
C ALA A 40 12.30 -9.72 -4.30
N PHE A 41 12.02 -8.41 -4.34
CA PHE A 41 11.74 -7.68 -5.58
C PHE A 41 12.91 -7.77 -6.56
N VAL A 42 14.13 -7.41 -6.14
CA VAL A 42 15.31 -7.47 -7.02
C VAL A 42 15.62 -8.90 -7.46
N ALA A 43 15.51 -9.87 -6.54
CA ALA A 43 15.71 -11.28 -6.83
C ALA A 43 14.72 -11.79 -7.89
N LEU A 44 13.44 -11.47 -7.76
CA LEU A 44 12.41 -11.84 -8.75
C LEU A 44 12.57 -11.09 -10.07
N TYR A 45 12.93 -9.82 -10.02
CA TYR A 45 13.14 -8.99 -11.19
C TYR A 45 14.31 -9.52 -12.05
N GLY A 46 15.42 -9.89 -11.41
CA GLY A 46 16.59 -10.48 -12.04
C GLY A 46 16.36 -11.83 -12.73
N LEU A 47 15.21 -12.49 -12.51
CA LEU A 47 14.84 -13.73 -13.22
C LEU A 47 14.41 -13.47 -14.66
N PHE A 48 13.84 -12.30 -14.94
CA PHE A 48 13.21 -11.99 -16.22
C PHE A 48 13.86 -10.80 -16.94
N LEU A 49 14.49 -9.89 -16.18
CA LEU A 49 14.98 -8.60 -16.66
C LEU A 49 16.35 -8.29 -16.04
N ASP A 50 17.08 -7.35 -16.63
CA ASP A 50 18.34 -6.85 -16.07
C ASP A 50 18.07 -6.05 -14.78
N PRO A 51 18.58 -6.48 -13.59
CA PRO A 51 18.40 -5.76 -12.33
C PRO A 51 18.74 -4.27 -12.38
N GLN A 52 19.66 -3.84 -13.25
CA GLN A 52 20.00 -2.42 -13.38
C GLN A 52 18.84 -1.57 -13.92
N SER A 53 17.95 -2.16 -14.72
CA SER A 53 16.75 -1.49 -15.23
C SER A 53 15.65 -1.31 -14.18
N ALA A 54 15.73 -2.02 -13.03
CA ALA A 54 14.73 -1.92 -11.96
C ALA A 54 14.68 -0.52 -11.34
N VAL A 55 15.83 0.17 -11.26
CA VAL A 55 15.91 1.55 -10.74
C VAL A 55 15.14 2.52 -11.62
N ALA A 56 15.20 2.35 -12.95
CA ALA A 56 14.45 3.20 -13.88
C ALA A 56 12.93 3.04 -13.70
N GLN A 57 12.44 1.84 -13.35
CA GLN A 57 11.01 1.62 -13.11
C GLN A 57 10.52 2.26 -11.82
N LEU A 58 11.40 2.48 -10.82
CA LEU A 58 11.05 3.19 -9.59
C LEU A 58 10.66 4.66 -9.86
N SER A 59 11.15 5.26 -10.94
CA SER A 59 10.75 6.62 -11.34
C SER A 59 9.25 6.74 -11.66
N ALA A 60 8.58 5.63 -11.99
CA ALA A 60 7.13 5.63 -12.18
C ALA A 60 6.35 5.95 -10.89
N LEU A 61 6.98 5.79 -9.73
CA LEU A 61 6.42 6.11 -8.42
C LEU A 61 6.72 7.55 -7.96
N GLU A 62 7.54 8.29 -8.71
CA GLU A 62 7.80 9.71 -8.45
C GLU A 62 6.49 10.51 -8.49
N GLY A 63 6.31 11.37 -7.49
CA GLY A 63 5.11 12.17 -7.28
C GLY A 63 4.05 11.52 -6.40
N VAL A 64 4.17 10.21 -6.12
CA VAL A 64 3.29 9.49 -5.18
C VAL A 64 4.03 9.19 -3.87
N VAL A 65 5.27 8.72 -3.98
CA VAL A 65 6.13 8.43 -2.84
C VAL A 65 7.01 9.65 -2.54
N PRO A 66 7.20 10.05 -1.26
CA PRO A 66 8.06 11.18 -0.91
C PRO A 66 9.51 10.99 -1.39
N PRO A 67 10.22 12.07 -1.78
CA PRO A 67 11.59 11.99 -2.30
C PRO A 67 12.57 11.27 -1.37
N SER A 68 12.52 11.54 -0.07
CA SER A 68 13.40 10.91 0.93
C SER A 68 13.20 9.39 1.05
N VAL A 69 11.97 8.91 0.87
CA VAL A 69 11.67 7.47 0.82
C VAL A 69 12.22 6.88 -0.48
N MET A 70 12.04 7.59 -1.60
CA MET A 70 12.52 7.15 -2.91
C MET A 70 14.03 7.01 -2.96
N GLU A 71 14.78 7.93 -2.37
CA GLU A 71 16.25 7.87 -2.31
C GLU A 71 16.73 6.60 -1.60
N VAL A 72 16.15 6.26 -0.46
CA VAL A 72 16.51 5.06 0.30
C VAL A 72 16.17 3.78 -0.47
N VAL A 73 14.98 3.74 -1.08
CA VAL A 73 14.55 2.59 -1.88
C VAL A 73 15.45 2.42 -3.11
N ALA A 74 15.72 3.51 -3.84
CA ALA A 74 16.56 3.49 -5.03
C ALA A 74 18.00 3.07 -4.70
N ALA A 75 18.61 3.65 -3.66
CA ALA A 75 19.95 3.27 -3.21
C ALA A 75 20.02 1.79 -2.81
N ARG A 76 18.99 1.28 -2.13
CA ARG A 76 18.94 -0.13 -1.74
C ARG A 76 18.78 -1.06 -2.94
N VAL A 77 17.88 -0.72 -3.87
CA VAL A 77 17.68 -1.50 -5.11
C VAL A 77 18.95 -1.49 -5.96
N GLN A 78 19.62 -0.35 -6.10
CA GLN A 78 20.88 -0.24 -6.83
C GLN A 78 21.99 -1.09 -6.19
N SER A 79 22.13 -1.05 -4.86
CA SER A 79 23.08 -1.89 -4.13
C SER A 79 22.82 -3.38 -4.30
N LEU A 80 21.54 -3.78 -4.31
CA LEU A 80 21.15 -5.17 -4.55
C LEU A 80 21.36 -5.59 -6.02
N ALA A 81 21.07 -4.71 -6.98
CA ALA A 81 21.25 -4.95 -8.40
C ALA A 81 22.72 -5.01 -8.83
N ALA A 82 23.62 -4.37 -8.08
CA ALA A 82 25.05 -4.42 -8.30
C ALA A 82 25.70 -5.74 -7.81
N GLN A 83 24.99 -6.54 -7.00
CA GLN A 83 25.50 -7.84 -6.57
C GLN A 83 25.42 -8.84 -7.72
N PRO A 84 26.36 -9.80 -7.81
CA PRO A 84 26.30 -10.85 -8.81
C PRO A 84 24.94 -11.54 -8.78
N ALA A 85 24.31 -11.69 -9.95
CA ALA A 85 23.05 -12.42 -10.06
C ALA A 85 23.24 -13.81 -9.45
N ALA A 86 22.44 -14.11 -8.43
CA ALA A 86 22.46 -15.42 -7.81
C ALA A 86 22.13 -16.47 -8.87
N THR A 87 22.97 -17.49 -9.00
CA THR A 87 22.71 -18.59 -9.92
C THR A 87 21.40 -19.27 -9.55
N LEU A 88 20.62 -19.63 -10.56
CA LEU A 88 19.37 -20.40 -10.44
C LEU A 88 19.67 -21.76 -9.79
N GLY A 89 19.67 -21.78 -8.46
CA GLY A 89 20.04 -22.93 -7.65
C GLY A 89 19.42 -22.86 -6.27
N LEU A 90 19.71 -23.86 -5.44
CA LEU A 90 19.14 -23.99 -4.10
C LEU A 90 19.39 -22.76 -3.21
N GLY A 91 20.55 -22.11 -3.36
CA GLY A 91 20.89 -20.89 -2.63
C GLY A 91 19.98 -19.70 -2.94
N PHE A 92 19.62 -19.50 -4.22
CA PHE A 92 18.67 -18.48 -4.64
C PHE A 92 17.26 -18.76 -4.11
N GLY A 93 16.80 -20.00 -4.23
CA GLY A 93 15.48 -20.39 -3.73
C GLY A 93 15.34 -20.16 -2.22
N LEU A 94 16.37 -20.50 -1.45
CA LEU A 94 16.39 -20.28 0.00
C LEU A 94 16.44 -18.79 0.36
N SER A 95 17.30 -18.00 -0.29
CA SER A 95 17.39 -16.56 0.00
C SER A 95 16.10 -15.82 -0.36
N LEU A 96 15.48 -16.17 -1.49
CA LEU A 96 14.18 -15.64 -1.90
C LEU A 96 13.08 -16.05 -0.92
N ALA A 97 13.05 -17.30 -0.46
CA ALA A 97 12.08 -17.77 0.53
C ALA A 97 12.20 -17.01 1.86
N VAL A 98 13.42 -16.77 2.33
CA VAL A 98 13.69 -15.97 3.54
C VAL A 98 13.25 -14.51 3.35
N ALA A 99 13.55 -13.92 2.19
CA ALA A 99 13.15 -12.56 1.86
C ALA A 99 11.62 -12.40 1.81
N LEU A 100 10.93 -13.31 1.10
CA LEU A 100 9.48 -13.35 1.04
C LEU A 100 8.85 -13.58 2.43
N TRP A 101 9.47 -14.44 3.25
CA TRP A 101 9.01 -14.66 4.63
C TRP A 101 9.06 -13.38 5.47
N GLY A 102 10.19 -12.66 5.42
CA GLY A 102 10.36 -11.39 6.11
C GLY A 102 9.37 -10.33 5.63
N ALA A 103 9.22 -10.21 4.30
CA ALA A 103 8.27 -9.29 3.68
C ALA A 103 6.82 -9.61 4.11
N ASN A 104 6.50 -10.89 4.26
CA ASN A 104 5.16 -11.36 4.63
C ASN A 104 4.75 -10.93 6.04
N GLY A 105 5.73 -10.62 6.90
CA GLY A 105 5.50 -10.01 8.21
C GLY A 105 4.73 -8.70 8.14
N GLY A 106 5.09 -7.82 7.19
CA GLY A 106 4.42 -6.52 7.01
C GLY A 106 2.96 -6.65 6.58
N VAL A 107 2.67 -7.54 5.61
CA VAL A 107 1.29 -7.80 5.18
C VAL A 107 0.46 -8.42 6.31
N LYS A 108 1.03 -9.34 7.09
CA LYS A 108 0.36 -9.90 8.26
C LYS A 108 0.07 -8.86 9.35
N ALA A 109 0.90 -7.83 9.49
CA ALA A 109 0.65 -6.73 10.40
C ALA A 109 -0.53 -5.87 9.90
N ILE A 110 -0.59 -5.57 8.59
CA ILE A 110 -1.76 -4.91 7.99
C ILE A 110 -3.02 -5.74 8.23
N MET A 111 -2.97 -7.05 7.99
CA MET A 111 -4.10 -7.95 8.26
C MET A 111 -4.55 -7.92 9.71
N GLU A 112 -3.60 -7.85 10.66
CA GLU A 112 -3.91 -7.71 12.09
C GLU A 112 -4.60 -6.37 12.40
N GLY A 113 -4.08 -5.26 11.86
CA GLY A 113 -4.70 -3.96 12.02
C GLY A 113 -6.11 -3.91 11.44
N LEU A 114 -6.33 -4.56 10.30
CA LEU A 114 -7.66 -4.71 9.71
C LEU A 114 -8.56 -5.62 10.55
N ASN A 115 -8.05 -6.72 11.11
CA ASN A 115 -8.81 -7.58 12.01
C ASN A 115 -9.33 -6.81 13.23
N ILE A 116 -8.50 -5.92 13.80
CA ILE A 116 -8.88 -5.03 14.91
C ILE A 116 -10.03 -4.12 14.46
N VAL A 117 -9.85 -3.35 13.38
CA VAL A 117 -10.86 -2.40 12.86
C VAL A 117 -12.20 -3.07 12.50
N PHE A 118 -12.17 -4.33 12.06
CA PHE A 118 -13.38 -5.07 11.73
C PHE A 118 -13.94 -5.89 12.91
N ASP A 119 -13.39 -5.76 14.12
CA ASP A 119 -13.77 -6.51 15.33
C ASP A 119 -13.79 -8.04 15.12
N VAL A 120 -12.86 -8.56 14.31
CA VAL A 120 -12.79 -9.99 13.98
C VAL A 120 -11.55 -10.66 14.53
N PRO A 121 -11.67 -11.70 15.38
CA PRO A 121 -10.52 -12.45 15.83
C PRO A 121 -9.91 -13.24 14.67
N GLU A 122 -8.59 -13.34 14.64
CA GLU A 122 -7.87 -14.15 13.66
C GLU A 122 -8.10 -15.65 13.94
N ARG A 123 -8.98 -16.27 13.15
CA ARG A 123 -9.28 -17.72 13.25
C ARG A 123 -8.52 -18.55 12.22
N ARG A 124 -7.81 -17.95 11.27
CA ARG A 124 -7.00 -18.69 10.29
C ARG A 124 -5.81 -19.31 11.01
N GLY A 125 -5.62 -20.62 10.82
CA GLY A 125 -4.39 -21.29 11.25
C GLY A 125 -3.15 -20.69 10.57
N PHE A 126 -1.98 -20.93 11.15
CA PHE A 126 -0.70 -20.36 10.72
C PHE A 126 -0.44 -20.47 9.21
N LEU A 127 -0.69 -21.65 8.63
CA LEU A 127 -0.49 -21.89 7.20
C LEU A 127 -1.44 -21.06 6.34
N LYS A 128 -2.74 -21.05 6.65
CA LYS A 128 -3.75 -20.30 5.89
C LYS A 128 -3.51 -18.79 5.99
N ARG A 129 -3.14 -18.28 7.17
CA ARG A 129 -2.80 -16.86 7.36
C ARG A 129 -1.60 -16.46 6.51
N ASN A 130 -0.53 -17.26 6.51
CA ASN A 130 0.65 -17.00 5.68
C ASN A 130 0.33 -17.06 4.19
N LEU A 131 -0.46 -18.04 3.74
CA LEU A 131 -0.86 -18.15 2.33
C LEU A 131 -1.71 -16.96 1.87
N VAL A 132 -2.65 -16.49 2.69
CA VAL A 132 -3.43 -15.28 2.37
C VAL A 132 -2.54 -14.05 2.29
N ALA A 133 -1.62 -13.89 3.23
CA ALA A 133 -0.69 -12.76 3.23
C ALA A 133 0.24 -12.78 2.01
N LEU A 134 0.75 -13.96 1.61
CA LEU A 134 1.55 -14.14 0.39
C LEU A 134 0.72 -13.90 -0.87
N ALA A 135 -0.53 -14.37 -0.92
CA ALA A 135 -1.43 -14.14 -2.04
C ALA A 135 -1.77 -12.65 -2.20
N LEU A 136 -2.01 -11.95 -1.09
CA LEU A 136 -2.20 -10.50 -1.08
C LEU A 136 -0.94 -9.78 -1.57
N MET A 137 0.24 -10.13 -1.05
CA MET A 137 1.51 -9.55 -1.49
C MET A 137 1.72 -9.75 -3.00
N GLY A 138 1.59 -10.99 -3.48
CA GLY A 138 1.76 -11.32 -4.89
C GLY A 138 0.72 -10.64 -5.78
N GLY A 139 -0.54 -10.61 -5.35
CA GLY A 139 -1.62 -9.92 -6.07
C GLY A 139 -1.40 -8.41 -6.18
N LEU A 140 -0.96 -7.76 -5.09
CA LEU A 140 -0.61 -6.34 -5.11
C LEU A 140 0.64 -6.07 -5.96
N ALA A 141 1.64 -6.97 -5.94
CA ALA A 141 2.81 -6.87 -6.80
C ALA A 141 2.44 -6.99 -8.28
N VAL A 142 1.60 -7.96 -8.65
CA VAL A 142 1.08 -8.10 -10.03
C VAL A 142 0.29 -6.87 -10.44
N LEU A 143 -0.56 -6.34 -9.57
CA LEU A 143 -1.32 -5.12 -9.85
C LEU A 143 -0.39 -3.92 -10.11
N LEU A 144 0.68 -3.78 -9.33
CA LEU A 144 1.70 -2.76 -9.54
C LEU A 144 2.45 -2.95 -10.87
N LEU A 145 2.83 -4.19 -11.21
CA LEU A 145 3.49 -4.49 -12.48
C LEU A 145 2.62 -4.18 -13.68
N VAL A 146 1.33 -4.54 -13.63
CA VAL A 146 0.34 -4.18 -14.67
C VAL A 146 0.26 -2.67 -14.79
N MET A 147 0.27 -1.94 -13.67
CA MET A 147 0.24 -0.49 -13.68
C MET A 147 1.46 0.13 -14.36
N VAL A 148 2.67 -0.31 -14.00
CA VAL A 148 3.92 0.14 -14.65
C VAL A 148 3.90 -0.17 -16.15
N ALA A 149 3.45 -1.37 -16.53
CA ALA A 149 3.32 -1.76 -17.93
C ALA A 149 2.33 -0.86 -18.68
N VAL A 150 1.16 -0.56 -18.10
CA VAL A 150 0.17 0.34 -18.71
C VAL A 150 0.74 1.74 -18.87
N LEU A 151 1.42 2.28 -17.84
CA LEU A 151 2.05 3.60 -17.91
C LEU A 151 3.19 3.70 -18.93
N ALA A 152 3.87 2.60 -19.23
CA ALA A 152 4.91 2.59 -20.26
C ALA A 152 4.34 2.38 -21.66
N VAL A 153 3.41 1.43 -21.83
CA VAL A 153 2.89 1.01 -23.14
C VAL A 153 1.87 2.01 -23.68
N VAL A 154 0.96 2.53 -22.87
CA VAL A 154 -0.11 3.43 -23.35
C VAL A 154 0.45 4.69 -24.02
N PRO A 155 1.40 5.43 -23.42
CA PRO A 155 2.01 6.57 -24.09
C PRO A 155 2.77 6.18 -25.35
N ALA A 156 3.49 5.05 -25.35
CA ALA A 156 4.27 4.59 -26.50
C ALA A 156 3.40 4.24 -27.71
N VAL A 157 2.26 3.57 -27.50
CA VAL A 157 1.31 3.24 -28.57
C VAL A 157 0.64 4.50 -29.08
N LEU A 158 0.25 5.40 -28.17
CA LEU A 158 -0.45 6.63 -28.53
C LEU A 158 0.44 7.67 -29.19
N ALA A 159 1.76 7.63 -28.97
CA ALA A 159 2.73 8.43 -29.71
C ALA A 159 2.81 8.08 -31.20
N LEU A 160 2.34 6.90 -31.61
CA LEU A 160 2.20 6.53 -33.03
C LEU A 160 1.04 7.24 -33.72
N VAL A 161 0.14 7.84 -32.94
CA VAL A 161 -0.98 8.64 -33.42
C VAL A 161 -0.63 10.13 -33.23
N PRO A 162 -0.78 11.00 -34.25
CA PRO A 162 -0.53 12.43 -34.11
C PRO A 162 -1.65 13.07 -33.27
N LEU A 163 -1.56 12.93 -31.95
CA LEU A 163 -2.54 13.42 -30.99
C LEU A 163 -2.48 14.95 -30.78
N GLY A 164 -1.41 15.60 -31.25
CA GLY A 164 -1.13 17.01 -31.00
C GLY A 164 -0.87 17.33 -29.52
N ALA A 165 -0.54 18.59 -29.22
CA ALA A 165 -0.20 19.03 -27.86
C ALA A 165 -1.32 18.76 -26.84
N ALA A 166 -2.59 18.86 -27.25
CA ALA A 166 -3.72 18.60 -26.37
C ALA A 166 -3.81 17.13 -25.92
N GLY A 167 -3.48 16.18 -26.80
CA GLY A 167 -3.52 14.76 -26.45
C GLY A 167 -2.33 14.31 -25.59
N GLU A 168 -1.16 14.95 -25.74
CA GLU A 168 -0.01 14.74 -24.83
C GLU A 168 -0.33 15.22 -23.41
N VAL A 169 -0.95 16.39 -23.28
CA VAL A 169 -1.42 16.91 -21.98
C VAL A 169 -2.49 15.99 -21.38
N ALA A 170 -3.45 15.53 -22.19
CA ALA A 170 -4.47 14.61 -21.73
C ALA A 170 -3.87 13.27 -21.23
N LEU A 171 -2.85 12.75 -21.91
CA LEU A 171 -2.13 11.55 -21.50
C LEU A 171 -1.37 11.73 -20.20
N ALA A 172 -0.68 12.86 -20.04
CA ALA A 172 0.01 13.20 -18.81
C ALA A 172 -0.97 13.30 -17.62
N LEU A 173 -2.16 13.85 -17.85
CA LEU A 173 -3.21 13.93 -16.83
C LEU A 173 -3.86 12.58 -16.53
N LEU A 174 -4.03 11.71 -17.53
CA LEU A 174 -4.64 10.38 -17.38
C LEU A 174 -3.85 9.44 -16.45
N ARG A 175 -2.54 9.67 -16.31
CA ARG A 175 -1.66 8.95 -15.35
C ARG A 175 -2.21 8.99 -13.92
N TRP A 176 -2.70 10.14 -13.47
CA TRP A 176 -3.15 10.32 -12.08
C TRP A 176 -4.43 9.53 -11.75
N PRO A 177 -5.53 9.63 -12.53
CA PRO A 177 -6.69 8.77 -12.33
C PRO A 177 -6.37 7.27 -12.35
N LEU A 178 -5.48 6.83 -13.24
CA LEU A 178 -5.09 5.43 -13.31
C LEU A 178 -4.33 4.97 -12.05
N LEU A 179 -3.40 5.79 -11.54
CA LEU A 179 -2.73 5.54 -10.25
C LEU A 179 -3.73 5.46 -9.10
N LEU A 180 -4.68 6.39 -9.04
CA LEU A 180 -5.71 6.39 -8.01
C LEU A 180 -6.62 5.17 -8.12
N ALA A 181 -6.97 4.74 -9.32
CA ALA A 181 -7.78 3.54 -9.54
C ALA A 181 -7.04 2.28 -9.06
N VAL A 182 -5.74 2.18 -9.34
CA VAL A 182 -4.90 1.06 -8.90
C VAL A 182 -4.74 1.05 -7.39
N VAL A 183 -4.44 2.20 -6.76
CA VAL A 183 -4.36 2.31 -5.29
C VAL A 183 -5.71 1.98 -4.64
N GLY A 184 -6.81 2.49 -5.19
CA GLY A 184 -8.15 2.20 -4.69
C GLY A 184 -8.53 0.73 -4.82
N LEU A 185 -8.12 0.07 -5.91
CA LEU A 185 -8.29 -1.37 -6.08
C LEU A 185 -7.41 -2.17 -5.11
N ALA A 186 -6.15 -1.76 -4.91
CA ALA A 186 -5.25 -2.37 -3.95
C ALA A 186 -5.84 -2.33 -2.53
N LEU A 187 -6.34 -1.17 -2.11
CA LEU A 187 -7.01 -1.00 -0.81
C LEU A 187 -8.30 -1.81 -0.72
N ALA A 188 -9.11 -1.84 -1.78
CA ALA A 188 -10.32 -2.67 -1.82
C ALA A 188 -9.99 -4.17 -1.66
N LEU A 189 -8.95 -4.66 -2.33
CA LEU A 189 -8.46 -6.04 -2.16
C LEU A 189 -7.97 -6.30 -0.73
N LEU A 190 -7.24 -5.36 -0.13
CA LEU A 190 -6.79 -5.46 1.25
C LEU A 190 -7.97 -5.49 2.25
N TYR A 191 -8.95 -4.60 2.13
CA TYR A 191 -10.13 -4.58 3.00
C TYR A 191 -11.05 -5.78 2.81
N ARG A 192 -10.98 -6.40 1.63
CA ARG A 192 -11.77 -7.59 1.31
C ARG A 192 -11.14 -8.86 1.87
N PHE A 193 -9.87 -9.09 1.55
CA PHE A 193 -9.20 -10.38 1.79
C PHE A 193 -8.26 -10.36 3.00
N GLY A 194 -7.88 -9.16 3.47
CA GLY A 194 -7.07 -8.97 4.66
C GLY A 194 -7.75 -9.50 5.93
N PRO A 195 -8.95 -9.01 6.29
CA PRO A 195 -9.63 -9.42 7.52
C PRO A 195 -10.07 -10.89 7.52
N CYS A 196 -10.08 -11.54 8.68
CA CYS A 196 -10.57 -12.91 8.89
C CYS A 196 -12.10 -12.97 9.01
N ARG A 197 -12.82 -12.47 8.00
CA ARG A 197 -14.29 -12.42 8.01
C ARG A 197 -14.92 -13.33 6.96
N GLN A 198 -16.08 -13.91 7.31
CA GLN A 198 -16.92 -14.67 6.38
C GLN A 198 -18.11 -13.79 5.95
N GLY A 199 -18.53 -13.88 4.68
CA GLY A 199 -19.80 -13.29 4.25
C GLY A 199 -19.78 -11.80 3.87
N ALA A 200 -18.61 -11.21 3.62
CA ALA A 200 -18.54 -9.84 3.11
C ALA A 200 -19.27 -9.74 1.74
N ASP A 201 -20.08 -8.70 1.51
CA ASP A 201 -20.67 -8.42 0.18
C ASP A 201 -19.59 -7.98 -0.82
N TRP A 202 -19.50 -8.58 -2.01
CA TRP A 202 -18.50 -8.19 -3.00
C TRP A 202 -18.77 -6.78 -3.55
N ARG A 203 -17.81 -5.88 -3.39
CA ARG A 203 -17.83 -4.51 -3.94
C ARG A 203 -16.44 -4.17 -4.44
N TRP A 204 -16.33 -3.85 -5.72
CA TRP A 204 -15.04 -3.55 -6.36
C TRP A 204 -14.36 -2.30 -5.78
N ILE A 205 -15.15 -1.29 -5.41
CA ILE A 205 -14.69 -0.09 -4.71
C ILE A 205 -15.69 0.20 -3.60
N THR A 206 -15.19 0.29 -2.37
CA THR A 206 -15.97 0.66 -1.20
C THR A 206 -15.82 2.16 -0.94
N TRP A 207 -16.72 2.72 -0.14
CA TRP A 207 -16.63 4.13 0.23
C TRP A 207 -15.39 4.38 1.11
N GLY A 208 -15.03 3.41 1.95
CA GLY A 208 -13.79 3.41 2.73
C GLY A 208 -12.55 3.35 1.86
N SER A 209 -12.48 2.48 0.84
CA SER A 209 -11.31 2.42 -0.04
C SER A 209 -11.13 3.70 -0.86
N GLY A 210 -12.24 4.32 -1.32
CA GLY A 210 -12.22 5.63 -1.97
C GLY A 210 -11.72 6.74 -1.04
N LEU A 211 -12.22 6.80 0.20
CA LEU A 211 -11.78 7.78 1.19
C LEU A 211 -10.32 7.59 1.60
N ALA A 212 -9.87 6.35 1.81
CA ALA A 212 -8.47 6.06 2.10
C ALA A 212 -7.57 6.42 0.92
N THR A 213 -7.97 6.17 -0.33
CA THR A 213 -7.20 6.56 -1.51
C THR A 213 -7.01 8.07 -1.58
N ALA A 214 -8.11 8.82 -1.44
CA ALA A 214 -8.07 10.28 -1.45
C ALA A 214 -7.27 10.85 -0.26
N GLY A 215 -7.51 10.32 0.94
CA GLY A 215 -6.79 10.69 2.15
C GLY A 215 -5.31 10.37 2.06
N TRP A 216 -4.93 9.28 1.39
CA TRP A 216 -3.54 8.83 1.31
C TRP A 216 -2.73 9.72 0.38
N VAL A 217 -3.34 10.17 -0.72
CA VAL A 217 -2.76 11.19 -1.60
C VAL A 217 -2.62 12.52 -0.88
N ALA A 218 -3.66 12.96 -0.16
CA ALA A 218 -3.60 14.19 0.63
C ALA A 218 -2.53 14.12 1.73
N ALA A 219 -2.44 12.99 2.43
CA ALA A 219 -1.42 12.72 3.43
C ALA A 219 -0.01 12.71 2.84
N SER A 220 0.18 12.07 1.67
CA SER A 220 1.47 12.02 0.99
C SER A 220 1.90 13.39 0.47
N ALA A 221 0.97 14.18 -0.08
CA ALA A 221 1.24 15.56 -0.50
C ALA A 221 1.54 16.48 0.70
N GLY A 222 0.77 16.37 1.78
CA GLY A 222 1.01 17.11 3.02
C GLY A 222 2.33 16.76 3.67
N PHE A 223 2.70 15.47 3.67
CA PHE A 223 4.00 15.01 4.12
C PHE A 223 5.12 15.49 3.22
N ALA A 224 4.97 15.47 1.90
CA ALA A 224 5.98 15.99 0.97
C ALA A 224 6.22 17.49 1.18
N TRP A 225 5.15 18.27 1.41
CA TRP A 225 5.26 19.68 1.79
C TRP A 225 5.99 19.86 3.12
N TYR A 226 5.61 19.12 4.16
CA TYR A 226 6.30 19.12 5.45
C TYR A 226 7.78 18.74 5.29
N ALA A 227 8.05 17.70 4.50
CA ALA A 227 9.38 17.18 4.23
C ALA A 227 10.28 18.15 3.48
N SER A 228 9.71 18.96 2.57
CA SER A 228 10.46 19.99 1.84
C SER A 228 10.96 21.12 2.75
N GLY A 229 10.30 21.34 3.90
CA GLY A 229 10.77 22.26 4.94
C GLY A 229 11.83 21.65 5.87
N LEU A 230 12.13 20.35 5.76
CA LEU A 230 13.08 19.63 6.62
C LEU A 230 14.55 19.90 6.29
N ALA A 231 14.89 20.88 5.46
CA ALA A 231 16.27 21.31 5.27
C ALA A 231 16.96 21.69 6.60
N ASP A 232 16.19 22.09 7.62
CA ASP A 232 16.66 22.31 9.01
C ASP A 232 16.54 21.07 9.94
N PHE A 233 15.84 20.02 9.52
CA PHE A 233 15.70 18.76 10.28
C PHE A 233 16.93 17.87 10.14
N ASP A 234 17.58 17.87 8.98
CA ASP A 234 18.90 17.27 8.79
C ASP A 234 19.92 17.90 9.76
N ALA A 235 19.80 19.21 10.04
CA ALA A 235 20.65 19.89 11.01
C ALA A 235 20.38 19.46 12.48
N SER A 236 19.14 19.07 12.81
CA SER A 236 18.73 18.69 14.17
C SER A 236 18.85 17.19 14.47
N TYR A 237 18.62 16.33 13.47
CA TYR A 237 18.58 14.87 13.61
C TYR A 237 19.69 14.13 12.85
N GLY A 238 20.44 14.82 11.97
CA GLY A 238 21.54 14.25 11.22
C GLY A 238 21.14 12.97 10.48
N ALA A 239 21.92 11.91 10.66
CA ALA A 239 21.70 10.61 10.01
C ALA A 239 20.34 9.93 10.35
N MET A 240 19.61 10.40 11.37
CA MET A 240 18.31 9.85 11.75
C MET A 240 17.13 10.54 11.07
N ALA A 241 17.35 11.65 10.35
CA ALA A 241 16.27 12.40 9.70
C ALA A 241 15.49 11.53 8.70
N THR A 242 16.20 10.80 7.82
CA THR A 242 15.56 9.97 6.78
C THR A 242 14.77 8.79 7.34
N PRO A 243 15.30 7.94 8.25
CA PRO A 243 14.51 6.85 8.83
C PRO A 243 13.26 7.33 9.59
N VAL A 244 13.37 8.45 10.32
CA VAL A 244 12.24 9.04 11.04
C VAL A 244 11.19 9.57 10.07
N ALA A 245 11.61 10.22 8.99
CA ALA A 245 10.71 10.68 7.93
C ALA A 245 9.94 9.52 7.29
N ILE A 246 10.64 8.42 6.95
CA ILE A 246 10.00 7.21 6.39
C ILE A 246 8.98 6.65 7.38
N LEU A 247 9.36 6.49 8.66
CA LEU A 247 8.48 5.93 9.67
C LEU A 247 7.23 6.81 9.88
N LEU A 248 7.39 8.13 9.88
CA LEU A 248 6.28 9.07 10.02
C LEU A 248 5.34 9.02 8.81
N TRP A 249 5.88 8.95 7.60
CA TRP A 249 5.07 8.82 6.38
C TRP A 249 4.31 7.49 6.32
N VAL A 250 4.97 6.38 6.69
CA VAL A 250 4.32 5.06 6.78
C VAL A 250 3.24 5.05 7.85
N TRP A 251 3.51 5.64 9.02
CA TRP A 251 2.54 5.76 10.10
C TRP A 251 1.31 6.54 9.64
N LEU A 252 1.50 7.72 9.05
CA LEU A 252 0.42 8.55 8.53
C LEU A 252 -0.38 7.82 7.45
N SER A 253 0.30 7.10 6.56
CA SER A 253 -0.32 6.25 5.55
C SER A 253 -1.20 5.18 6.19
N MET A 254 -0.72 4.50 7.22
CA MET A 254 -1.48 3.46 7.91
C MET A 254 -2.66 4.03 8.70
N VAL A 255 -2.54 5.22 9.28
CA VAL A 255 -3.68 5.91 9.92
C VAL A 255 -4.80 6.13 8.91
N VAL A 256 -4.47 6.64 7.73
CA VAL A 256 -5.47 6.86 6.66
C VAL A 256 -6.08 5.55 6.17
N VAL A 257 -5.25 4.52 5.97
CA VAL A 257 -5.72 3.20 5.53
C VAL A 257 -6.63 2.55 6.57
N LEU A 258 -6.31 2.62 7.86
CA LEU A 258 -7.18 2.08 8.90
C LEU A 258 -8.45 2.92 9.08
N LEU A 259 -8.37 4.25 8.96
CA LEU A 259 -9.54 5.13 8.94
C LEU A 259 -10.50 4.79 7.79
N GLY A 260 -10.00 4.48 6.59
CA GLY A 260 -10.86 4.03 5.49
C GLY A 260 -11.55 2.70 5.80
N ALA A 261 -10.83 1.76 6.43
CA ALA A 261 -11.41 0.49 6.86
C ALA A 261 -12.49 0.68 7.94
N GLU A 262 -12.30 1.62 8.87
CA GLU A 262 -13.27 2.00 9.91
C GLU A 262 -14.57 2.53 9.30
N VAL A 263 -14.45 3.39 8.28
CA VAL A 263 -15.61 3.89 7.56
C VAL A 263 -16.39 2.72 6.95
N ASP A 264 -15.71 1.77 6.32
CA ASP A 264 -16.33 0.56 5.78
C ASP A 264 -16.99 -0.31 6.85
N ALA A 265 -16.33 -0.54 7.98
CA ALA A 265 -16.86 -1.29 9.11
C ALA A 265 -18.16 -0.66 9.64
N VAL A 266 -18.15 0.65 9.90
CA VAL A 266 -19.32 1.40 10.38
C VAL A 266 -20.48 1.37 9.37
N MET A 267 -20.19 1.54 8.07
CA MET A 267 -21.24 1.49 7.04
C MET A 267 -21.85 0.09 6.89
N GLU A 268 -21.03 -0.95 7.04
CA GLU A 268 -21.49 -2.34 6.99
C GLU A 268 -22.40 -2.65 8.19
N GLN A 269 -22.00 -2.27 9.40
CA GLN A 269 -22.82 -2.38 10.62
C GLN A 269 -24.16 -1.63 10.48
N ALA A 270 -24.13 -0.39 9.99
CA ALA A 270 -25.33 0.42 9.78
C ALA A 270 -26.30 -0.20 8.76
N ARG A 271 -25.78 -0.90 7.74
CA ARG A 271 -26.59 -1.59 6.73
C ARG A 271 -27.20 -2.88 7.27
N SER A 272 -26.43 -3.68 8.01
CA SER A 272 -26.92 -4.92 8.63
C SER A 272 -28.04 -4.64 9.63
N ALA A 273 -27.88 -3.64 10.50
CA ALA A 273 -28.93 -3.21 11.43
C ALA A 273 -30.22 -2.72 10.72
N GLY A 274 -30.11 -2.23 9.48
CA GLY A 274 -31.25 -1.85 8.66
C GLY A 274 -32.00 -3.05 8.06
N LYS A 275 -31.26 -4.09 7.64
CA LYS A 275 -31.85 -5.33 7.11
C LYS A 275 -32.63 -6.10 8.18
N ASP A 276 -32.09 -6.19 9.39
CA ASP A 276 -32.74 -6.89 10.51
C ASP A 276 -34.08 -6.24 10.90
N ARG A 277 -34.16 -4.90 10.83
CA ARG A 277 -35.42 -4.16 11.06
C ARG A 277 -36.47 -4.35 9.97
N GLN A 278 -36.06 -4.60 8.72
CA GLN A 278 -36.97 -4.84 7.59
C GLN A 278 -37.43 -6.29 7.51
N GLY A 279 -36.63 -7.26 7.96
CA GLY A 279 -37.04 -8.66 8.04
C GLY A 279 -37.93 -8.99 9.25
N ALA A 280 -37.97 -8.11 10.26
CA ALA A 280 -38.81 -8.24 11.45
C ALA A 280 -40.16 -7.50 11.35
N ALA A 281 -40.44 -6.83 10.23
CA ALA A 281 -41.68 -6.10 9.95
C ALA A 281 -42.47 -6.80 8.84
#